data_AF-A0A6C0JJN7-F1
#
_entry.id   AF-A0A6C0JJN7-F1
#
_cell.length_a   1.000
_cell.length_b   1.000
_cell.length_c   1.000
_cell.angle_alpha   90.00
_cell.angle_beta   90.00
_cell.angle_gamma   90.00
#
_symmetry.space_group_name_H-M   'P 1'
#
loop_
_entity.id
_entity.type
_entity.pdbx_description
1 polymer ?
#
loop_
_entity_poly.entity_id
_entity_poly.type
_entity_poly.pdbx_seq_one_letter_code
_entity_poly.pdbx_strand_id
1 'polypeptide(L)'
;MSSTQNKNTYDDYQVKKKESVKHVDYMLFGGFSKNETPALFVRGSNPSMYADHLSYNAIDIESTLRGIRSTNLEGPSFKATPQLKHLPEVEYFKTDPTFIPQPYYHSTEERPLYLN
;
A
#
# COMPACT_ATOMS: atom_id res chain seq x y z
N MET A 1 10.09 -35.10 21.09
CA MET A 1 10.80 -35.37 19.83
C MET A 1 10.97 -36.87 19.70
N SER A 2 10.13 -37.54 18.91
CA SER A 2 10.19 -39.00 18.70
C SER A 2 10.91 -39.29 17.38
N SER A 3 11.90 -40.19 17.40
CA SER A 3 12.75 -40.54 16.24
C SER A 3 12.07 -41.44 15.20
N THR A 4 10.75 -41.58 15.28
CA THR A 4 9.94 -42.43 14.38
C THR A 4 9.46 -41.71 13.13
N GLN A 5 9.73 -40.42 12.99
CA GLN A 5 9.34 -39.65 11.80
C GLN A 5 10.51 -39.47 10.85
N ASN A 6 10.31 -39.84 9.59
CA ASN A 6 11.31 -39.71 8.52
C ASN A 6 11.44 -38.27 7.99
N LYS A 7 11.46 -37.30 8.90
CA LYS A 7 11.59 -35.87 8.60
C LYS A 7 13.03 -35.56 8.22
N ASN A 8 13.23 -34.76 7.17
CA ASN A 8 14.55 -34.36 6.64
C ASN A 8 15.34 -35.48 5.93
N THR A 9 14.66 -36.49 5.39
CA THR A 9 15.32 -37.40 4.44
C THR A 9 15.54 -36.73 3.09
N TYR A 10 16.45 -37.29 2.29
CA TYR A 10 16.74 -36.76 0.96
C TYR A 10 15.48 -36.62 0.11
N ASP A 11 14.62 -37.64 0.08
CA ASP A 11 13.38 -37.61 -0.71
C ASP A 11 12.39 -36.56 -0.18
N ASP A 12 12.23 -36.45 1.14
CA ASP A 12 11.40 -35.42 1.78
C ASP A 12 11.90 -34.01 1.43
N TYR A 13 13.22 -33.80 1.44
CA TYR A 13 13.83 -32.55 1.01
C TYR A 13 13.54 -32.24 -0.47
N GLN A 14 13.66 -33.22 -1.37
CA GLN A 14 13.37 -33.01 -2.79
C GLN A 14 11.90 -32.64 -3.01
N VAL A 15 10.98 -33.27 -2.29
CA VAL A 15 9.54 -32.94 -2.34
C VAL A 15 9.30 -31.51 -1.84
N LYS A 16 9.88 -31.14 -0.70
CA LYS A 16 9.77 -29.77 -0.16
C LYS A 16 10.37 -28.71 -1.07
N LYS A 17 11.50 -29.01 -1.69
CA LYS A 17 12.11 -28.13 -2.69
C LYS A 17 11.18 -27.94 -3.89
N LYS A 18 10.58 -29.02 -4.40
CA LYS A 18 9.63 -28.97 -5.52
C LYS A 18 8.34 -28.22 -5.16
N GLU A 19 7.84 -28.40 -3.94
CA GLU A 19 6.71 -27.63 -3.40
C GLU A 19 7.03 -26.14 -3.37
N SER A 20 8.19 -25.75 -2.84
CA SER A 20 8.64 -24.35 -2.81
C SER A 20 8.77 -23.76 -4.20
N VAL A 21 9.38 -24.48 -5.16
CA VAL A 21 9.48 -24.02 -6.56
C VAL A 21 8.08 -23.81 -7.17
N LYS A 22 7.18 -24.79 -7.05
CA LYS A 22 5.81 -24.65 -7.56
C LYS A 22 5.05 -23.50 -6.91
N HIS A 23 5.28 -23.27 -5.61
CA HIS A 23 4.65 -22.16 -4.92
C HIS A 23 5.14 -20.81 -5.48
N VAL A 24 6.45 -20.68 -5.72
CA VAL A 24 7.04 -19.50 -6.39
C VAL A 24 6.47 -19.34 -7.80
N ASP A 25 6.44 -20.41 -8.60
CA ASP A 25 5.87 -20.38 -9.97
C ASP A 25 4.41 -19.92 -9.96
N TYR A 26 3.61 -20.39 -9.01
CA TYR A 26 2.24 -19.96 -8.82
C TYR A 26 2.15 -18.48 -8.42
N MET A 27 2.98 -18.01 -7.49
CA MET A 27 2.97 -16.59 -7.07
C MET A 27 3.46 -15.64 -8.17
N LEU A 28 4.36 -16.09 -9.03
CA LEU A 28 4.89 -15.34 -10.17
C LEU A 28 4.03 -15.47 -11.44
N PHE A 29 3.03 -16.36 -11.42
CA PHE A 29 2.18 -16.58 -12.58
C PHE A 29 1.43 -15.30 -12.94
N GLY A 30 1.71 -14.75 -14.13
CA GLY A 30 1.14 -13.48 -14.59
C GLY A 30 -0.35 -13.51 -14.95
N GLY A 31 -1.01 -14.68 -14.87
CA GLY A 31 -2.44 -14.80 -15.16
C GLY A 31 -3.36 -14.45 -13.98
N PHE A 32 -2.81 -14.04 -12.84
CA PHE A 32 -3.61 -13.42 -11.77
C PHE A 32 -4.07 -12.02 -12.19
N SER A 33 -5.22 -11.58 -11.64
CA SER A 33 -5.77 -10.25 -11.90
C SER A 33 -4.81 -9.15 -11.45
N LYS A 34 -3.96 -8.68 -12.36
CA LYS A 34 -3.11 -7.50 -12.17
C LYS A 34 -3.86 -6.30 -12.75
N ASN A 35 -3.92 -5.21 -11.99
CA ASN A 35 -4.52 -3.99 -12.49
C ASN A 35 -3.56 -3.33 -13.50
N GLU A 36 -3.93 -3.25 -14.76
CA GLU A 36 -3.10 -2.63 -15.81
C GLU A 36 -3.09 -1.10 -15.70
N THR A 37 -4.16 -0.51 -15.15
CA THR A 37 -4.33 0.94 -15.02
C THR A 37 -4.61 1.32 -13.56
N PRO A 38 -3.61 1.21 -12.68
CA PRO A 38 -3.77 1.59 -11.28
C PRO A 38 -4.01 3.10 -11.17
N ALA A 39 -5.08 3.49 -10.47
CA ALA A 39 -5.44 4.88 -10.24
C ALA A 39 -6.04 5.04 -8.83
N LEU A 40 -5.86 6.22 -8.25
CA LEU A 40 -6.49 6.62 -6.99
C LEU A 40 -7.80 7.33 -7.27
N PHE A 41 -8.78 7.16 -6.39
CA PHE A 41 -10.05 7.87 -6.47
C PHE A 41 -9.88 9.22 -5.79
N VAL A 42 -10.27 10.29 -6.49
CA VAL A 42 -10.29 11.65 -5.94
C VAL A 42 -11.22 11.72 -4.71
N ARG A 43 -12.33 10.96 -4.76
CA ARG A 43 -13.33 10.88 -3.69
C ARG A 43 -13.73 9.44 -3.44
N GLY A 44 -13.98 9.13 -2.17
CA GLY A 44 -14.37 7.80 -1.72
C GLY A 44 -13.20 6.97 -1.21
N SER A 45 -13.41 5.66 -1.08
CA SER A 45 -12.39 4.73 -0.59
C SER A 45 -11.67 4.07 -1.76
N ASN A 46 -10.34 4.06 -1.71
CA ASN A 46 -9.52 3.37 -2.69
C ASN A 46 -9.63 1.85 -2.52
N PRO A 47 -9.68 1.07 -3.62
CA PRO A 47 -9.64 -0.37 -3.55
C PRO A 47 -8.27 -0.85 -3.03
N SER A 48 -8.20 -2.11 -2.58
CA SER A 48 -6.92 -2.72 -2.24
C SER A 48 -6.01 -2.76 -3.48
N MET A 49 -4.79 -2.23 -3.35
CA MET A 49 -3.80 -2.18 -4.42
C MET A 49 -2.57 -3.02 -4.03
N TYR A 50 -1.98 -3.68 -5.02
CA TYR A 50 -0.69 -4.35 -4.82
C TYR A 50 0.42 -3.31 -4.55
N ALA A 51 1.33 -3.62 -3.64
CA ALA A 51 2.43 -2.72 -3.26
C ALA A 51 3.34 -2.35 -4.46
N ASP A 52 3.45 -3.25 -5.44
CA ASP A 52 4.17 -3.01 -6.69
C ASP A 52 3.55 -1.88 -7.54
N HIS A 53 2.27 -1.55 -7.39
CA HIS A 53 1.68 -0.38 -8.04
C HIS A 53 2.12 0.94 -7.38
N LEU A 54 2.48 0.92 -6.10
CA LEU A 54 2.79 2.12 -5.30
C LEU A 54 4.27 2.52 -5.38
N SER A 55 5.18 1.57 -5.64
CA SER A 55 6.61 1.83 -5.64
C SER A 55 7.38 0.88 -6.56
N TYR A 56 8.58 1.29 -7.00
CA TYR A 56 9.49 0.45 -7.77
C TYR A 56 10.23 -0.57 -6.90
N ASN A 57 10.37 -0.30 -5.60
CA ASN A 57 11.10 -1.11 -4.64
C ASN A 57 10.24 -1.53 -3.44
N ALA A 58 9.00 -1.94 -3.71
CA ALA A 58 8.00 -2.30 -2.70
C ALA A 58 8.51 -3.36 -1.69
N ILE A 59 9.18 -4.40 -2.18
CA ILE A 59 9.68 -5.53 -1.38
C ILE A 59 10.78 -5.08 -0.43
N ASP A 60 11.67 -4.19 -0.88
CA ASP A 60 12.76 -3.64 -0.06
C ASP A 60 12.19 -2.77 1.05
N ILE A 61 11.25 -1.88 0.71
CA ILE A 61 10.54 -1.04 1.69
C ILE A 61 9.85 -1.93 2.73
N GLU A 62 9.09 -2.93 2.30
CA GLU A 62 8.39 -3.86 3.19
C GLU A 62 9.35 -4.61 4.10
N SER A 63 10.44 -5.13 3.55
CA SER A 63 11.46 -5.86 4.32
C SER A 63 12.08 -4.96 5.39
N THR A 64 12.34 -3.70 5.05
CA THR A 64 12.83 -2.70 6.02
C THR A 64 11.78 -2.43 7.10
N LEU A 65 10.51 -2.24 6.74
CA LEU A 65 9.40 -1.97 7.66
C LEU A 65 9.11 -3.14 8.60
N ARG A 66 9.22 -4.38 8.10
CA ARG A 66 9.10 -5.61 8.90
C ARG A 66 10.31 -5.83 9.82
N GLY A 67 11.35 -5.00 9.73
CA GLY A 67 12.58 -5.15 10.50
C GLY A 67 13.37 -6.40 10.13
N ILE A 68 13.21 -6.90 8.89
CA ILE A 68 14.02 -8.02 8.41
C ILE A 68 15.48 -7.57 8.45
N ARG A 69 16.32 -8.39 9.08
CA ARG A 69 17.73 -8.10 9.40
C ARG A 69 17.99 -7.03 10.47
N SER A 70 16.99 -6.63 11.25
CA SER A 70 17.18 -5.72 12.41
C SER A 70 18.14 -6.31 13.46
N THR A 71 18.18 -7.63 13.60
CA THR A 71 19.01 -8.35 14.58
C THR A 71 20.04 -9.31 13.95
N ASN A 72 20.32 -9.19 12.64
CA ASN A 72 21.12 -10.20 11.95
C ASN A 72 22.61 -10.13 12.31
N LEU A 73 23.23 -11.30 12.53
CA LEU A 73 24.68 -11.47 12.70
C LEU A 73 25.41 -11.67 11.36
N GLU A 74 24.66 -11.90 10.28
CA GLU A 74 25.18 -12.05 8.91
C GLU A 74 24.70 -10.91 8.01
N GLY A 75 25.59 -9.94 7.78
CA GLY A 75 25.44 -8.86 6.79
C GLY A 75 24.98 -7.51 7.35
N PRO A 76 25.25 -6.41 6.61
CA PRO A 76 24.85 -5.07 7.03
C PRO A 76 23.32 -4.92 7.00
N SER A 77 22.79 -4.23 8.00
CA SER A 77 21.41 -3.73 7.97
C SER A 77 21.26 -2.78 6.78
N PHE A 78 20.18 -2.94 6.01
CA PHE A 78 19.89 -2.08 4.88
C PHE A 78 18.68 -1.19 5.21
N LYS A 79 18.72 0.06 4.75
CA LYS A 79 17.60 0.99 4.86
C LYS A 79 17.15 1.34 3.45
N ALA A 80 16.02 0.79 3.00
CA ALA A 80 15.49 1.11 1.69
C ALA A 80 15.08 2.59 1.64
N THR A 81 15.55 3.31 0.62
CA THR A 81 14.99 4.61 0.25
C THR A 81 13.76 4.38 -0.63
N PRO A 82 12.57 4.87 -0.26
CA PRO A 82 11.35 4.56 -1.01
C PRO A 82 11.36 5.22 -2.39
N GLN A 83 11.15 4.42 -3.44
CA GLN A 83 11.03 4.88 -4.82
C GLN A 83 9.56 4.82 -5.25
N LEU A 84 8.80 5.85 -4.90
CA LEU A 84 7.36 5.89 -5.11
C LEU A 84 7.00 6.11 -6.59
N LYS A 85 5.94 5.45 -7.05
CA LYS A 85 5.34 5.64 -8.37
C LYS A 85 4.28 6.75 -8.26
N HIS A 86 4.21 7.61 -9.27
CA HIS A 86 3.11 8.57 -9.38
C HIS A 86 1.89 7.85 -9.93
N LEU A 87 0.79 7.83 -9.16
CA LEU A 87 -0.48 7.25 -9.58
C LEU A 87 -1.43 8.37 -10.04
N PRO A 88 -2.13 8.19 -11.17
CA PRO A 88 -3.15 9.14 -11.59
C PRO A 88 -4.34 9.12 -10.64
N GLU A 89 -4.96 10.28 -10.46
CA GLU A 89 -6.22 10.43 -9.75
C GLU A 89 -7.40 10.44 -10.72
N VAL A 90 -8.46 9.72 -10.40
CA VAL A 90 -9.67 9.60 -11.23
C VAL A 90 -10.88 10.01 -10.41
N GLU A 91 -11.67 10.94 -10.96
CA GLU A 91 -12.93 11.39 -10.38
C GLU A 91 -14.09 10.62 -11.00
N TYR A 92 -14.65 9.66 -10.25
CA TYR A 92 -15.84 8.90 -10.67
C TYR A 92 -17.15 9.63 -10.33
N PHE A 93 -17.14 10.47 -9.30
CA PHE A 93 -18.32 11.16 -8.80
C PHE A 93 -18.14 12.66 -8.95
N LYS A 94 -18.96 13.27 -9.82
CA LYS A 94 -19.06 14.72 -9.92
C LYS A 94 -19.98 15.23 -8.82
N THR A 95 -19.58 16.29 -8.11
CA THR A 95 -20.46 17.00 -7.18
C THR A 95 -20.79 18.37 -7.69
N ASP A 96 -21.97 18.85 -7.33
CA ASP A 96 -22.34 20.25 -7.56
C ASP A 96 -21.35 21.18 -6.86
N PRO A 97 -21.10 22.37 -7.42
CA PRO A 97 -20.24 23.36 -6.80
C PRO A 97 -20.82 23.81 -5.46
N THR A 98 -19.97 23.86 -4.42
CA THR A 98 -20.34 24.43 -3.13
C THR A 98 -20.45 25.95 -3.26
N PHE A 99 -21.66 26.48 -3.11
CA PHE A 99 -21.87 27.92 -3.04
C PHE A 99 -21.55 28.42 -1.63
N ILE A 100 -20.45 29.18 -1.50
CA ILE A 100 -20.10 29.85 -0.25
C ILE A 100 -20.79 31.23 -0.26
N PRO A 101 -21.59 31.57 0.75
CA PRO A 101 -22.20 32.90 0.83
C PRO A 101 -21.11 33.97 0.98
N GLN A 102 -21.41 35.18 0.53
CA GLN A 102 -20.52 36.31 0.76
C GLN A 102 -20.28 36.48 2.28
N PRO A 103 -19.06 36.87 2.71
CA PRO A 103 -18.77 37.14 4.11
C PRO A 103 -19.80 38.12 4.69
N TYR A 104 -20.41 37.76 5.82
CA TYR A 104 -21.34 38.65 6.50
C TYR A 104 -20.57 39.80 7.14
N TYR A 105 -20.77 41.01 6.63
CA TYR A 105 -20.28 42.24 7.25
C TYR A 105 -21.39 42.81 8.13
N HIS A 106 -21.17 42.80 9.45
CA HIS A 106 -22.09 43.43 10.39
C HIS A 106 -21.97 44.96 10.29
N SER A 107 -23.01 45.64 9.79
CA SER A 107 -23.04 47.10 9.80
C SER A 107 -23.31 47.63 11.21
N THR A 108 -22.45 48.54 11.68
CA THR A 108 -22.65 49.22 12.97
C THR A 108 -23.81 50.20 12.93
N GLU A 109 -24.19 50.68 11.74
CA GLU A 109 -25.25 51.67 11.50
C GLU A 109 -26.66 51.06 11.52
N GLU A 110 -26.76 49.74 11.30
CA GLU A 110 -28.03 49.00 11.30
C GLU A 110 -28.49 48.61 12.71
N ARG A 111 -27.68 48.89 13.75
CA ARG A 111 -28.10 48.69 15.14
C ARG A 111 -29.02 49.83 15.59
N PRO A 112 -30.24 49.54 16.09
CA PRO A 112 -31.06 50.55 16.73
C PRO A 112 -30.29 51.15 17.92
N LEU A 113 -30.24 52.48 18.01
CA LEU A 113 -29.57 53.27 19.07
C LEU A 113 -28.03 53.40 18.97
N TYR A 114 -27.43 53.46 17.78
CA TYR A 114 -25.97 53.68 17.64
C TYR A 114 -25.46 55.04 18.21
N LEU A 115 -26.34 56.03 18.36
CA LEU A 115 -25.99 57.41 18.75
C LEU A 115 -26.55 57.87 20.12
N ASN A 116 -27.06 56.96 20.94
CA ASN A 116 -27.53 57.28 22.30
C ASN A 116 -26.60 56.72 23.38
#